data_AF-A0A942L6L0-F1
#
_entry.id   AF-A0A942L6L0-F1
#
_cell.length_a   1.000
_cell.length_b   1.000
_cell.length_c   1.000
_cell.angle_alpha   90.00
_cell.angle_beta   90.00
_cell.angle_gamma   90.00
#
_symmetry.space_group_name_H-M   'P 1'
#
loop_
_entity.id
_entity.type
_entity.pdbx_description
1 polymer ?
#
loop_
_entity_poly.entity_id
_entity_poly.type
_entity_poly.pdbx_seq_one_letter_code
_entity_poly.pdbx_strand_id
1 'polypeptide(L)'
;MYSEESISSLINRIGWEVPLDSDSSIILDTENKTADSGRKVNAFHQLASVENIYAAVAEVDMDMADFNKFLASIREQSVREVLTVIFDQHHLYIDTTDYSSIIAKKVKLFDSAIGYTIAVKILELFVSSNRKNFIERNASLSFQTLKIELYGAKNDNGHFIAKGITYEKNEAIKKAQKILFPDPVLIDGTPLW
;
A
#
# COMPACT_ATOMS: atom_id res chain seq x y z
N MET A 1 20.92 5.82 4.37
CA MET A 1 20.08 6.77 3.60
C MET A 1 19.76 6.23 2.21
N TYR A 2 18.73 6.75 1.56
CA TYR A 2 18.34 6.46 0.17
C TYR A 2 17.97 7.78 -0.53
N SER A 3 18.21 7.86 -1.84
CA SER A 3 18.06 9.09 -2.61
C SER A 3 16.61 9.38 -3.03
N GLU A 4 16.29 10.63 -3.37
CA GLU A 4 14.96 10.99 -3.91
C GLU A 4 14.69 10.33 -5.28
N GLU A 5 15.73 10.01 -6.07
CA GLU A 5 15.56 9.21 -7.28
C GLU A 5 15.08 7.79 -6.95
N SER A 6 15.55 7.22 -5.84
CA SER A 6 15.11 5.90 -5.38
C SER A 6 13.62 5.92 -4.99
N ILE A 7 13.19 6.98 -4.31
CA ILE A 7 11.77 7.19 -3.97
C ILE A 7 10.95 7.34 -5.25
N SER A 8 11.38 8.21 -6.17
CA SER A 8 10.71 8.46 -7.45
C SER A 8 10.55 7.20 -8.28
N SER A 9 11.57 6.33 -8.30
CA SER A 9 11.52 5.03 -9.00
C SER A 9 10.47 4.06 -8.45
N LEU A 10 9.99 4.29 -7.22
CA LEU A 10 9.01 3.45 -6.56
C LEU A 10 7.57 4.01 -6.65
N ILE A 11 7.39 5.33 -6.80
CA ILE A 11 6.07 5.99 -6.83
C ILE A 11 5.18 5.44 -7.95
N ASN A 12 5.75 5.26 -9.15
CA ASN A 12 4.99 4.81 -10.33
C ASN A 12 4.96 3.29 -10.51
N ARG A 13 5.46 2.52 -9.53
CA ARG A 13 5.42 1.06 -9.58
C ARG A 13 4.00 0.53 -9.61
N ILE A 14 3.12 1.09 -8.79
CA ILE A 14 1.71 0.70 -8.69
C ILE A 14 0.85 1.81 -9.33
N GLY A 15 -0.03 1.42 -10.25
CA GLY A 15 -0.95 2.35 -10.91
C GLY A 15 -2.39 2.14 -10.49
N TRP A 16 -3.24 3.05 -10.93
CA TRP A 16 -4.68 2.98 -10.76
C TRP A 16 -5.32 2.27 -11.96
N GLU A 17 -6.38 1.52 -11.70
CA GLU A 17 -7.19 0.94 -12.77
C GLU A 17 -8.19 1.98 -13.28
N VAL A 18 -8.51 1.90 -14.56
CA VAL A 18 -9.53 2.75 -15.18
C VAL A 18 -10.89 2.34 -14.61
N PRO A 19 -11.81 3.28 -14.38
CA PRO A 19 -13.15 2.94 -13.93
C PRO A 19 -13.82 1.87 -14.80
N LEU A 20 -14.52 0.94 -14.17
CA LEU A 20 -15.23 -0.15 -14.87
C LEU A 20 -16.52 0.34 -15.53
N ASP A 21 -17.11 1.41 -14.99
CA ASP A 21 -18.32 1.99 -15.51
C ASP A 21 -17.98 2.99 -16.62
N SER A 22 -18.35 2.66 -17.86
CA SER A 22 -18.13 3.50 -19.03
C SER A 22 -18.87 4.85 -18.95
N ASP A 23 -19.86 4.95 -18.07
CA ASP A 23 -20.65 6.17 -17.84
C ASP A 23 -20.05 7.04 -16.72
N SER A 24 -18.94 6.61 -16.09
CA SER A 24 -18.28 7.41 -15.06
C SER A 24 -17.57 8.63 -15.66
N SER A 25 -17.80 9.81 -15.08
CA SER A 25 -17.13 11.05 -15.48
C SER A 25 -15.69 11.18 -14.98
N ILE A 26 -15.12 10.11 -14.40
CA ILE A 26 -13.82 10.14 -13.75
C ILE A 26 -12.72 9.96 -14.80
N ILE A 27 -11.92 11.01 -15.00
CA ILE A 27 -10.81 11.00 -15.96
C ILE A 27 -9.49 10.94 -15.20
N LEU A 28 -8.78 9.82 -15.37
CA LEU A 28 -7.44 9.65 -14.80
C LEU A 28 -6.35 10.12 -15.77
N ASP A 29 -5.35 10.80 -15.23
CA ASP A 29 -4.14 11.20 -15.94
C ASP A 29 -3.28 9.99 -16.30
N THR A 30 -2.46 10.14 -17.34
CA THR A 30 -1.55 9.09 -17.83
C THR A 30 -0.62 8.59 -16.73
N GLU A 31 -0.16 9.47 -15.84
CA GLU A 31 0.74 9.13 -14.73
C GLU A 31 0.05 8.26 -13.66
N ASN A 32 -1.25 8.46 -13.44
CA ASN A 32 -2.04 7.65 -12.51
C ASN A 32 -2.41 6.30 -13.14
N LYS A 33 -2.60 6.25 -14.47
CA LYS A 33 -2.83 5.00 -15.20
C LYS A 33 -1.58 4.15 -15.35
N THR A 34 -0.40 4.76 -15.47
CA THR A 34 0.83 4.01 -15.72
C THR A 34 1.26 3.25 -14.47
N ALA A 35 1.68 2.00 -14.65
CA ALA A 35 2.19 1.15 -13.58
C ALA A 35 3.45 0.41 -14.06
N ASP A 36 4.63 0.77 -13.58
CA ASP A 36 5.90 0.16 -14.02
C ASP A 36 6.02 -1.32 -13.60
N SER A 37 5.25 -1.76 -12.61
CA SER A 37 5.14 -3.17 -12.24
C SER A 37 4.09 -3.93 -13.06
N GLY A 38 3.24 -3.22 -13.80
CA GLY A 38 2.02 -3.75 -14.40
C GLY A 38 0.90 -4.03 -13.39
N ARG A 39 1.12 -3.81 -12.09
CA ARG A 39 0.14 -4.09 -11.03
C ARG A 39 -0.70 -2.86 -10.71
N LYS A 40 -1.96 -3.12 -10.38
CA LYS A 40 -2.97 -2.11 -10.06
C LYS A 40 -3.40 -2.19 -8.61
N VAL A 41 -3.85 -1.07 -8.04
CA VAL A 41 -4.25 -0.99 -6.62
C VAL A 41 -5.38 -1.97 -6.26
N ASN A 42 -6.38 -2.11 -7.11
CA ASN A 42 -7.52 -3.02 -6.90
C ASN A 42 -7.10 -4.51 -6.83
N ALA A 43 -5.96 -4.87 -7.42
CA ALA A 43 -5.40 -6.22 -7.30
C ALA A 43 -4.93 -6.54 -5.87
N PHE A 44 -4.74 -5.52 -5.02
CA PHE A 44 -4.41 -5.67 -3.61
C PHE A 44 -5.65 -5.68 -2.72
N HIS A 45 -6.69 -4.95 -3.10
CA HIS A 45 -7.98 -4.98 -2.41
C HIS A 45 -9.12 -4.54 -3.34
N GLN A 46 -10.17 -5.34 -3.46
CA GLN A 46 -11.28 -5.09 -4.39
C GLN A 46 -12.01 -3.75 -4.17
N LEU A 47 -12.11 -3.29 -2.91
CA LEU A 47 -12.78 -2.03 -2.60
C LEU A 47 -11.95 -0.80 -2.97
N ALA A 48 -10.65 -0.97 -3.20
CA ALA A 48 -9.72 0.10 -3.52
C ALA A 48 -9.79 0.48 -5.02
N SER A 49 -11.02 0.68 -5.52
CA SER A 49 -11.31 1.16 -6.86
C SER A 49 -11.41 2.69 -6.88
N VAL A 50 -11.16 3.29 -8.03
CA VAL A 50 -11.12 4.75 -8.18
C VAL A 50 -12.49 5.37 -7.92
N GLU A 51 -13.57 4.71 -8.32
CA GLU A 51 -14.95 5.14 -8.11
C GLU A 51 -15.31 5.16 -6.63
N ASN A 52 -14.93 4.11 -5.89
CA ASN A 52 -15.16 4.04 -4.45
C ASN A 52 -14.35 5.13 -3.72
N ILE A 53 -13.12 5.38 -4.16
CA ILE A 53 -12.28 6.45 -3.61
C ILE A 53 -12.93 7.80 -3.86
N TYR A 54 -13.31 8.11 -5.10
CA TYR A 54 -13.95 9.38 -5.46
C TYR A 54 -15.23 9.62 -4.64
N ALA A 55 -16.06 8.59 -4.47
CA ALA A 55 -17.27 8.67 -3.65
C ALA A 55 -16.99 8.92 -2.15
N ALA A 56 -15.85 8.48 -1.64
CA ALA A 56 -15.48 8.61 -0.23
C ALA A 56 -14.73 9.91 0.11
N VAL A 57 -14.13 10.59 -0.87
CA VAL A 57 -13.46 11.88 -0.67
C VAL A 57 -14.47 12.91 -0.14
N ALA A 58 -14.04 13.71 0.85
CA ALA A 58 -14.92 14.64 1.57
C ALA A 58 -15.49 15.77 0.70
N GLU A 59 -14.73 16.21 -0.31
CA GLU A 59 -15.13 17.27 -1.23
C GLU A 59 -16.16 16.76 -2.24
N VAL A 60 -17.32 17.43 -2.28
CA VAL A 60 -18.50 16.91 -2.98
C VAL A 60 -18.34 16.93 -4.50
N ASP A 61 -17.56 17.88 -5.01
CA ASP A 61 -17.31 18.12 -6.43
C ASP A 61 -15.81 18.41 -6.66
N MET A 62 -14.95 17.55 -6.14
CA MET A 62 -13.50 17.67 -6.35
C MET A 62 -13.20 17.69 -7.85
N ASP A 63 -12.50 18.73 -8.31
CA ASP A 63 -12.08 18.79 -9.70
C ASP A 63 -11.17 17.60 -10.04
N MET A 64 -11.22 17.13 -11.29
CA MET A 64 -10.45 15.97 -11.72
C MET A 64 -8.95 16.19 -11.57
N ALA A 65 -8.45 17.43 -11.74
CA ALA A 65 -7.03 17.72 -11.52
C ALA A 65 -6.64 17.52 -10.05
N ASP A 66 -7.47 17.95 -9.11
CA ASP A 66 -7.22 17.80 -7.68
C ASP A 66 -7.41 16.35 -7.22
N PHE A 67 -8.37 15.63 -7.81
CA PHE A 67 -8.51 14.20 -7.57
C PHE A 67 -7.31 13.39 -8.07
N ASN A 68 -6.76 13.71 -9.24
CA ASN A 68 -5.54 13.07 -9.73
C ASN A 68 -4.32 13.37 -8.84
N LYS A 69 -4.20 14.61 -8.33
CA LYS A 69 -3.18 14.96 -7.33
C LYS A 69 -3.38 14.19 -6.03
N PHE A 70 -4.61 14.04 -5.57
CA PHE A 70 -4.93 13.25 -4.39
C PHE A 70 -4.46 11.80 -4.54
N LEU A 71 -4.79 11.15 -5.66
CA LEU A 71 -4.35 9.79 -5.97
C LEU A 71 -2.82 9.66 -6.06
N ALA A 72 -2.15 10.64 -6.68
CA ALA A 72 -0.69 10.69 -6.73
C ALA A 72 -0.08 10.84 -5.31
N SER A 73 -0.67 11.69 -4.47
CA SER A 73 -0.22 11.91 -3.09
C SER A 73 -0.32 10.65 -2.24
N ILE A 74 -1.37 9.83 -2.41
CA ILE A 74 -1.51 8.55 -1.70
C ILE A 74 -0.36 7.62 -2.07
N ARG A 75 -0.02 7.51 -3.36
CA ARG A 75 1.11 6.66 -3.80
C ARG A 75 2.42 7.13 -3.20
N GLU A 76 2.71 8.43 -3.25
CA GLU A 76 3.93 8.99 -2.67
C GLU A 76 4.03 8.71 -1.16
N GLN A 77 2.95 9.00 -0.42
CA GLN A 77 2.90 8.74 1.02
C GLN A 77 3.11 7.26 1.34
N SER A 78 2.49 6.36 0.56
CA SER A 78 2.67 4.91 0.74
C SER A 78 4.10 4.45 0.47
N VAL A 79 4.79 4.99 -0.53
CA VAL A 79 6.20 4.68 -0.79
C VAL A 79 7.08 5.13 0.36
N ARG A 80 6.90 6.38 0.83
CA ARG A 80 7.69 6.92 1.94
C ARG A 80 7.47 6.11 3.22
N GLU A 81 6.22 5.78 3.55
CA GLU A 81 5.90 4.91 4.69
C GLU A 81 6.58 3.55 4.58
N VAL A 82 6.50 2.90 3.41
CA VAL A 82 7.12 1.59 3.20
C VAL A 82 8.65 1.65 3.36
N LEU A 83 9.30 2.67 2.82
CA LEU A 83 10.75 2.83 2.96
C LEU A 83 11.14 3.10 4.42
N THR A 84 10.39 3.94 5.14
CA THR A 84 10.61 4.19 6.55
C THR A 84 10.48 2.91 7.39
N VAL A 85 9.45 2.09 7.15
CA VAL A 85 9.29 0.86 7.92
C VAL A 85 10.33 -0.20 7.54
N ILE A 86 10.66 -0.33 6.25
CA ILE A 86 11.62 -1.35 5.78
C ILE A 86 13.06 -1.00 6.19
N PHE A 87 13.45 0.26 6.05
CA PHE A 87 14.82 0.72 6.32
C PHE A 87 14.90 1.40 7.68
N ASP A 88 14.32 2.60 7.82
CA ASP A 88 14.61 3.48 8.96
C ASP A 88 14.21 2.89 10.33
N GLN A 89 13.22 2.01 10.36
CA GLN A 89 12.77 1.30 11.58
C GLN A 89 13.43 -0.08 11.78
N HIS A 90 14.25 -0.54 10.83
CA HIS A 90 14.89 -1.84 10.91
C HIS A 90 16.19 -1.78 11.73
N HIS A 91 16.37 -2.71 12.66
CA HIS A 91 17.51 -2.72 13.58
C HIS A 91 18.89 -2.88 12.91
N LEU A 92 18.96 -3.43 11.69
CA LEU A 92 20.19 -3.55 10.89
C LEU A 92 20.42 -2.38 9.92
N TYR A 93 19.57 -1.35 9.96
CA TYR A 93 19.74 -0.17 9.12
C TYR A 93 20.88 0.71 9.64
N ILE A 94 21.74 1.15 8.72
CA ILE A 94 22.86 2.05 9.01
C ILE A 94 22.64 3.34 8.21
N ASP A 95 22.41 4.44 8.92
CA ASP A 95 22.12 5.75 8.34
C ASP A 95 23.18 6.23 7.34
N THR A 96 24.46 6.01 7.64
CA THR A 96 25.61 6.38 6.80
C THR A 96 25.79 5.54 5.55
N THR A 97 25.07 4.41 5.41
CA THR A 97 25.15 3.54 4.24
C THR A 97 24.16 4.00 3.16
N ASP A 98 24.61 4.09 1.91
CA ASP A 98 23.74 4.40 0.76
C ASP A 98 23.06 3.13 0.23
N TYR A 99 21.73 3.05 0.40
CA TYR A 99 20.90 1.93 -0.06
C TYR A 99 20.27 2.19 -1.44
N SER A 100 20.55 3.32 -2.10
CA SER A 100 19.92 3.69 -3.38
C SER A 100 20.16 2.63 -4.46
N SER A 101 21.39 2.10 -4.53
CA SER A 101 21.75 1.08 -5.52
C SER A 101 21.03 -0.27 -5.31
N ILE A 102 20.78 -0.68 -4.06
CA ILE A 102 20.06 -1.92 -3.77
C ILE A 102 18.57 -1.76 -4.05
N ILE A 103 17.99 -0.59 -3.76
CA ILE A 103 16.60 -0.26 -4.10
C ILE A 103 16.41 -0.32 -5.61
N ALA A 104 17.27 0.36 -6.38
CA ALA A 104 17.20 0.37 -7.84
C ALA A 104 17.32 -1.04 -8.46
N LYS A 105 18.16 -1.90 -7.89
CA LYS A 105 18.31 -3.30 -8.35
C LYS A 105 17.14 -4.19 -7.97
N LYS A 106 16.43 -3.89 -6.87
CA LYS A 106 15.39 -4.74 -6.28
C LYS A 106 14.02 -4.05 -6.20
N VAL A 107 13.68 -3.15 -7.12
CA VAL A 107 12.40 -2.40 -7.11
C VAL A 107 11.16 -3.27 -6.94
N LYS A 108 11.13 -4.47 -7.54
CA LYS A 108 10.02 -5.43 -7.45
C LYS A 108 9.74 -5.92 -6.03
N LEU A 109 10.73 -5.85 -5.14
CA LEU A 109 10.61 -6.28 -3.74
C LEU A 109 9.58 -5.43 -2.98
N PHE A 110 9.44 -4.16 -3.38
CA PHE A 110 8.61 -3.18 -2.70
C PHE A 110 7.15 -3.19 -3.20
N ASP A 111 6.89 -3.70 -4.40
CA ASP A 111 5.57 -3.64 -5.06
C ASP A 111 4.42 -4.10 -4.14
N SER A 112 4.62 -5.23 -3.44
CA SER A 112 3.57 -5.76 -2.56
C SER A 112 3.37 -4.95 -1.30
N ALA A 113 4.45 -4.48 -0.68
CA ALA A 113 4.37 -3.63 0.49
C ALA A 113 3.69 -2.29 0.16
N ILE A 114 4.07 -1.68 -0.98
CA ILE A 114 3.46 -0.44 -1.47
C ILE A 114 1.98 -0.65 -1.77
N GLY A 115 1.62 -1.66 -2.55
CA GLY A 115 0.23 -1.92 -2.92
C GLY A 115 -0.69 -2.17 -1.72
N TYR A 116 -0.24 -2.97 -0.74
CA TYR A 116 -1.00 -3.17 0.49
C TYR A 116 -1.07 -1.92 1.37
N THR A 117 -0.02 -1.08 1.38
CA THR A 117 -0.04 0.19 2.10
C THR A 117 -1.03 1.17 1.48
N ILE A 118 -1.11 1.24 0.15
CA ILE A 118 -2.12 2.03 -0.55
C ILE A 118 -3.52 1.53 -0.19
N ALA A 119 -3.75 0.21 -0.26
CA ALA A 119 -5.05 -0.39 0.08
C ALA A 119 -5.48 -0.11 1.53
N VAL A 120 -4.55 -0.20 2.49
CA VAL A 120 -4.80 0.18 3.89
C VAL A 120 -5.27 1.63 4.00
N LYS A 121 -4.55 2.58 3.40
CA LYS A 121 -4.92 4.01 3.44
C LYS A 121 -6.31 4.28 2.85
N ILE A 122 -6.68 3.57 1.79
CA ILE A 122 -8.00 3.70 1.16
C ILE A 122 -9.10 3.15 2.06
N LEU A 123 -8.89 1.99 2.68
CA LEU A 123 -9.87 1.45 3.63
C LEU A 123 -9.99 2.36 4.88
N GLU A 124 -8.90 2.95 5.35
CA GLU A 124 -8.92 3.97 6.42
C GLU A 124 -9.70 5.22 6.01
N LEU A 125 -9.56 5.67 4.76
CA LEU A 125 -10.39 6.73 4.18
C LEU A 125 -11.88 6.34 4.22
N PHE A 126 -12.23 5.11 3.85
CA PHE A 126 -13.62 4.65 3.88
C PHE A 126 -14.19 4.58 5.31
N VAL A 127 -13.37 4.14 6.26
CA VAL A 127 -13.75 4.07 7.68
C VAL A 127 -13.96 5.47 8.28
N SER A 128 -13.21 6.47 7.81
CA SER A 128 -13.25 7.85 8.30
C SER A 128 -14.22 8.77 7.53
N SER A 129 -14.69 8.36 6.36
CA SER A 129 -15.60 9.17 5.55
C SER A 129 -16.99 9.25 6.18
N ASN A 130 -17.47 10.48 6.37
CA ASN A 130 -18.83 10.77 6.83
C ASN A 130 -19.84 10.91 5.69
N ARG A 131 -19.40 10.80 4.41
CA ARG A 131 -20.33 10.83 3.28
C ARG A 131 -21.19 9.58 3.37
N LYS A 132 -22.41 9.75 3.90
CA LYS A 132 -23.49 8.77 3.79
C LYS A 132 -23.56 8.35 2.33
N ASN A 133 -23.13 7.13 2.06
CA ASN A 133 -23.12 6.50 0.75
C ASN A 133 -24.40 6.88 -0.01
N PHE A 134 -24.32 7.83 -0.96
CA PHE A 134 -25.50 8.35 -1.67
C PHE A 134 -26.14 7.30 -2.60
N ILE A 135 -25.62 6.07 -2.58
CA ILE A 135 -26.14 4.93 -3.33
C ILE A 135 -26.30 3.77 -2.33
N GLU A 136 -27.53 3.59 -1.84
CA GLU A 136 -28.02 2.43 -1.07
C GLU A 136 -27.86 1.07 -1.79
N ARG A 137 -27.01 0.97 -2.82
CA ARG A 137 -26.75 -0.27 -3.58
C ARG A 137 -25.38 -0.91 -3.32
N ASN A 138 -24.38 -0.17 -2.84
CA ASN A 138 -23.08 -0.72 -2.40
C ASN A 138 -22.73 -0.42 -0.93
N ALA A 139 -23.61 0.28 -0.22
CA ALA A 139 -23.48 0.72 1.17
C ALA A 139 -23.75 -0.39 2.22
N SER A 140 -23.72 -1.67 1.86
CA SER A 140 -23.89 -2.78 2.80
C SER A 140 -22.60 -3.19 3.51
N LEU A 141 -21.49 -2.51 3.27
CA LEU A 141 -20.29 -2.65 4.09
C LEU A 141 -20.42 -1.74 5.29
N SER A 142 -21.01 -2.30 6.35
CA SER A 142 -21.03 -1.66 7.65
C SER A 142 -19.59 -1.28 8.06
N PHE A 143 -19.47 -0.23 8.88
CA PHE A 143 -18.20 0.13 9.53
C PHE A 143 -17.48 -1.09 10.17
N GLN A 144 -18.25 -2.05 10.68
CA GLN A 144 -17.71 -3.30 11.24
C GLN A 144 -17.07 -4.18 10.16
N THR A 145 -17.67 -4.29 8.98
CA THR A 145 -17.11 -5.05 7.86
C THR A 145 -15.80 -4.42 7.37
N LEU A 146 -15.76 -3.09 7.20
CA LEU A 146 -14.51 -2.40 6.83
C LEU A 146 -13.40 -2.59 7.87
N LYS A 147 -13.75 -2.61 9.17
CA LYS A 147 -12.79 -2.93 10.23
C LYS A 147 -12.27 -4.36 10.15
N ILE A 148 -13.12 -5.33 9.81
CA ILE A 148 -12.71 -6.72 9.60
C ILE A 148 -11.80 -6.82 8.37
N GLU A 149 -12.09 -6.13 7.26
CA GLU A 149 -11.20 -6.09 6.10
C GLU A 149 -9.84 -5.46 6.44
N LEU A 150 -9.83 -4.41 7.28
CA LEU A 150 -8.61 -3.70 7.65
C LEU A 150 -7.71 -4.53 8.57
N TYR A 151 -8.28 -5.05 9.66
CA TYR A 151 -7.54 -5.68 10.77
C TYR A 151 -7.63 -7.20 10.79
N GLY A 152 -8.63 -7.78 10.13
CA GLY A 152 -8.99 -9.18 10.25
C GLY A 152 -9.87 -9.46 11.47
N ALA A 153 -10.14 -10.74 11.70
CA ALA A 153 -10.83 -11.23 12.89
C ALA A 153 -9.94 -12.24 13.61
N LYS A 154 -9.91 -12.17 14.95
CA LYS A 154 -9.16 -13.10 15.80
C LYS A 154 -10.12 -13.88 16.70
N ASN A 155 -9.74 -15.10 17.05
CA ASN A 155 -10.43 -15.88 18.08
C ASN A 155 -9.98 -15.46 19.49
N ASP A 156 -10.61 -16.04 20.50
CA ASP A 156 -10.32 -15.77 21.93
C ASP A 156 -8.87 -16.09 22.32
N ASN A 157 -8.19 -16.95 21.57
CA ASN A 157 -6.79 -17.31 21.76
C ASN A 157 -5.82 -16.37 21.00
N GLY A 158 -6.31 -15.34 20.32
CA GLY A 158 -5.51 -14.36 19.58
C GLY A 158 -5.07 -14.81 18.17
N HIS A 159 -5.47 -15.99 17.71
CA HIS A 159 -5.19 -16.46 16.35
C HIS A 159 -6.15 -15.85 15.34
N PHE A 160 -5.64 -15.48 14.16
CA PHE A 160 -6.47 -14.95 13.08
C PHE A 160 -7.41 -16.04 12.54
N ILE A 161 -8.72 -15.75 12.61
CA ILE A 161 -9.78 -16.48 11.90
C ILE A 161 -9.83 -15.98 10.45
N ALA A 162 -9.67 -14.67 10.27
CA ALA A 162 -9.56 -14.00 8.97
C ALA A 162 -8.44 -12.98 9.04
N LYS A 163 -7.59 -12.93 8.01
CA LYS A 163 -6.48 -11.98 7.91
C LYS A 163 -6.97 -10.72 7.21
N GLY A 164 -6.76 -9.56 7.82
CA GLY A 164 -7.03 -8.27 7.19
C GLY A 164 -5.86 -7.80 6.34
N ILE A 165 -6.09 -6.74 5.57
CA ILE A 165 -5.08 -6.17 4.68
C ILE A 165 -3.84 -5.67 5.43
N THR A 166 -3.98 -5.27 6.70
CA THR A 166 -2.84 -4.86 7.55
C THR A 166 -1.90 -6.02 7.83
N TYR A 167 -2.44 -7.25 7.97
CA TYR A 167 -1.62 -8.44 8.12
C TYR A 167 -0.79 -8.69 6.85
N GLU A 168 -1.42 -8.61 5.68
CA GLU A 168 -0.75 -8.80 4.39
C GLU A 168 0.32 -7.72 4.12
N LYS A 169 0.04 -6.45 4.49
CA LYS A 169 1.02 -5.36 4.49
C LYS A 169 2.26 -5.74 5.31
N ASN A 170 2.06 -6.17 6.55
CA ASN A 170 3.14 -6.50 7.47
C ASN A 170 3.96 -7.70 6.99
N GLU A 171 3.32 -8.72 6.43
CA GLU A 171 4.03 -9.87 5.86
C GLU A 171 4.83 -9.50 4.61
N ALA A 172 4.33 -8.60 3.76
CA ALA A 172 5.09 -8.09 2.62
C ALA A 172 6.33 -7.29 3.07
N ILE A 173 6.19 -6.44 4.09
CA ILE A 173 7.30 -5.69 4.69
C ILE A 173 8.36 -6.64 5.26
N LYS A 174 7.96 -7.63 6.05
CA LYS A 174 8.90 -8.63 6.61
C LYS A 174 9.65 -9.40 5.52
N LYS A 175 8.96 -9.80 4.45
CA LYS A 175 9.58 -10.47 3.30
C LYS A 175 10.64 -9.57 2.65
N ALA A 176 10.35 -8.28 2.50
CA ALA A 176 11.31 -7.32 1.97
C ALA A 176 12.52 -7.15 2.91
N GLN A 177 12.28 -6.96 4.21
CA GLN A 177 13.33 -6.82 5.22
C GLN A 177 14.26 -8.05 5.25
N LYS A 178 13.72 -9.27 5.23
CA LYS A 178 14.52 -10.50 5.23
C LYS A 178 15.47 -10.60 4.02
N ILE A 179 15.09 -10.02 2.88
CA ILE A 179 15.90 -10.04 1.64
C ILE A 179 16.94 -8.90 1.61
N LEU A 180 16.63 -7.76 2.24
CA LEU A 180 17.51 -6.59 2.29
C LEU A 180 18.51 -6.67 3.45
N PHE A 181 18.08 -7.25 4.55
CA PHE A 181 18.81 -7.39 5.80
C PHE A 181 18.77 -8.87 6.24
N PRO A 182 19.52 -9.75 5.55
CA PRO A 182 19.58 -11.15 5.94
C PRO A 182 20.23 -11.30 7.32
N ASP A 183 19.69 -12.18 8.15
CA ASP A 183 20.30 -12.52 9.44
C ASP A 183 21.74 -13.04 9.22
N PRO A 184 22.73 -12.59 10.01
CA PRO A 184 24.08 -13.10 9.90
C PRO A 184 24.09 -14.62 10.20
N VAL A 185 24.69 -15.40 9.31
CA VAL A 185 24.93 -16.83 9.56
C VAL A 185 25.97 -16.94 10.67
N LEU A 186 25.53 -17.28 11.88
CA LEU A 186 26.40 -17.63 12.99
C LEU A 186 26.91 -19.06 12.77
N ILE A 187 28.17 -19.19 12.31
CA ILE A 187 28.87 -20.48 12.31
C ILE A 187 29.38 -20.68 13.73
N ASP A 188 28.74 -21.56 14.50
CA ASP A 188 29.29 -22.03 15.76
C ASP A 188 30.58 -22.80 15.45
N GLY A 189 31.71 -22.24 15.87
CA GLY A 189 33.03 -22.81 15.68
C GLY A 189 33.32 -23.97 16.63
N THR A 190 32.34 -24.49 17.38
CA THR A 190 32.50 -25.74 18.14
C THR A 190 32.81 -26.87 17.16
N PRO A 191 34.05 -27.36 17.16
CA PRO A 191 34.39 -28.42 16.24
C PRO A 191 33.80 -29.70 16.86
N LEU A 192 32.97 -30.41 16.09
CA LEU A 192 32.43 -31.72 16.45
C LEU A 192 33.56 -32.75 16.28
N TRP A 193 34.41 -32.91 17.30
CA TRP A 193 35.38 -34.00 17.43
C TRP A 193 35.08 -34.78 18.69
#